data_AF-A0A505H2I4-F1
#
_entry.id   AF-A0A505H2I4-F1
#
_cell.length_a   1.000
_cell.length_b   1.000
_cell.length_c   1.000
_cell.angle_alpha   90.00
_cell.angle_beta   90.00
_cell.angle_gamma   90.00
#
_symmetry.space_group_name_H-M   'P 1'
#
loop_
_entity.id
_entity.type
_entity.pdbx_description
1 polymer ?
#
loop_
_entity_poly.entity_id
_entity_poly.type
_entity_poly.pdbx_seq_one_letter_code
_entity_poly.pdbx_strand_id
1 'polypeptide(L)'
;MTALRRFAISITVLNILGYTVLGFEQPALWPVYAVLTAYAAELLLEAVGARGEGRAPRYAGGVRNLVEFLFPAHITALAVNMLLYTNDRVLVMLFGVLVAISGKWLLRAPVNGRLRHFMNPSNFGIAIVLLLFPWVSIAPPYHFTENLSGPADWAIVAVILVLGTMLNAKLTRRMWLIAGWLSIFVVQSVVRGLVLDTSIVAALATMTGTAFVLFTNYMITDPGTTPSRPAAQFAFGGGVALVYGVLTGASVTYGLFFATAIVCLVRGTFLWSLHASRREQRRREQDQPVSPATPGTPATAGPVSADNGKRPVPA
;
A
#
# COMPACT_ATOMS: atom_id res chain seq x y z
N MET A 1 -11.61 -11.47 -3.56
CA MET A 1 -11.03 -12.19 -4.71
C MET A 1 -11.37 -11.56 -6.06
N THR A 2 -12.64 -11.24 -6.35
CA THR A 2 -13.06 -10.65 -7.64
C THR A 2 -12.33 -9.35 -8.01
N ALA A 3 -12.08 -8.46 -7.03
CA ALA A 3 -11.38 -7.20 -7.27
C ALA A 3 -9.91 -7.41 -7.69
N LEU A 4 -9.19 -8.31 -7.02
CA LEU A 4 -7.78 -8.61 -7.29
C LEU A 4 -7.60 -9.23 -8.67
N ARG A 5 -8.49 -10.16 -9.05
CA ARG A 5 -8.51 -10.77 -10.39
C ARG A 5 -8.74 -9.71 -11.48
N ARG A 6 -9.73 -8.83 -11.30
CA ARG A 6 -10.01 -7.75 -12.24
C ARG A 6 -8.81 -6.83 -12.40
N PHE A 7 -8.14 -6.48 -11.30
CA PHE A 7 -6.93 -5.67 -11.34
C PHE A 7 -5.79 -6.34 -12.09
N ALA A 8 -5.55 -7.64 -11.84
CA ALA A 8 -4.54 -8.42 -12.54
C ALA A 8 -4.82 -8.47 -14.05
N ILE A 9 -6.08 -8.64 -14.46
CA ILE A 9 -6.47 -8.60 -15.87
C ILE A 9 -6.24 -7.19 -16.44
N SER A 10 -6.70 -6.14 -15.77
CA SER A 10 -6.58 -4.76 -16.24
C SER A 10 -5.12 -4.35 -16.45
N ILE A 11 -4.22 -4.65 -15.50
CA ILE A 11 -2.80 -4.29 -15.64
C ILE A 11 -2.09 -5.14 -16.72
N THR A 12 -2.52 -6.38 -16.92
CA THR A 12 -2.02 -7.23 -18.02
C THR A 12 -2.44 -6.67 -19.37
N VAL A 13 -3.72 -6.32 -19.53
CA VAL A 13 -4.23 -5.70 -20.75
C VAL A 13 -3.53 -4.36 -21.00
N LEU A 14 -3.33 -3.54 -19.97
CA LEU A 14 -2.60 -2.28 -20.09
C LEU A 14 -1.15 -2.50 -20.53
N ASN A 15 -0.44 -3.51 -20.01
CA ASN A 15 0.91 -3.83 -20.45
C ASN A 15 0.93 -4.31 -21.90
N ILE A 16 -0.01 -5.18 -22.30
CA ILE A 16 -0.13 -5.63 -23.69
C ILE A 16 -0.36 -4.43 -24.60
N LEU A 17 -1.33 -3.56 -24.28
CA LEU A 17 -1.57 -2.32 -25.03
C LEU A 17 -0.34 -1.40 -25.00
N GLY A 18 0.40 -1.36 -23.90
CA GLY A 18 1.66 -0.63 -23.76
C GLY A 18 2.66 -1.00 -24.85
N TYR A 19 2.94 -2.31 -24.97
CA TYR A 19 3.89 -2.85 -25.95
C TYR A 19 3.37 -2.87 -27.39
N THR A 20 2.06 -2.93 -27.62
CA THR A 20 1.50 -3.04 -28.98
C THR A 20 1.00 -1.71 -29.56
N VAL A 21 0.45 -0.83 -28.72
CA VAL A 21 -0.22 0.41 -29.14
C VAL A 21 0.47 1.64 -28.58
N LEU A 22 0.80 1.71 -27.29
CA LEU A 22 1.21 2.97 -26.64
C LEU A 22 2.65 3.38 -26.94
N GLY A 23 3.52 2.40 -27.20
CA GLY A 23 4.93 2.64 -27.54
C GLY A 23 5.88 2.33 -26.39
N PHE A 24 5.64 1.25 -25.65
CA PHE A 24 6.59 0.83 -24.63
C PHE A 24 7.94 0.45 -25.27
N GLU A 25 8.94 1.31 -25.11
CA GLU A 25 10.30 1.14 -25.66
C GLU A 25 11.05 -0.11 -25.16
N GLN A 26 10.64 -0.69 -24.03
CA GLN A 26 11.33 -1.84 -23.45
C GLN A 26 11.11 -3.10 -24.30
N PRO A 27 12.04 -4.08 -24.27
CA PRO A 27 11.84 -5.33 -24.98
C PRO A 27 10.60 -6.11 -24.48
N ALA A 28 9.79 -6.61 -25.42
CA ALA A 28 8.52 -7.29 -25.12
C ALA A 28 8.62 -8.55 -24.23
N LEU A 29 9.83 -9.12 -24.08
CA LEU A 29 10.08 -10.27 -23.20
C LEU A 29 10.27 -9.89 -21.73
N TRP A 30 10.57 -8.62 -21.42
CA TRP A 30 10.80 -8.14 -20.06
C TRP A 30 9.61 -8.35 -19.11
N PRO A 31 8.35 -8.06 -19.47
CA PRO A 31 7.22 -8.35 -18.59
C PRO A 31 7.09 -9.84 -18.28
N VAL A 32 7.48 -10.72 -19.22
CA VAL A 32 7.48 -12.18 -19.00
C VAL A 32 8.54 -12.55 -17.96
N TYR A 33 9.77 -12.05 -18.11
CA TYR A 33 10.84 -12.29 -17.13
C TYR A 33 10.50 -11.73 -15.74
N ALA A 34 9.89 -10.55 -15.69
CA ALA A 34 9.42 -9.94 -14.45
C ALA A 34 8.40 -10.84 -13.73
N VAL A 35 7.36 -11.29 -14.45
CA VAL A 35 6.30 -12.14 -13.89
C VAL A 35 6.85 -13.49 -13.44
N LEU A 36 7.68 -14.15 -14.25
CA LEU A 36 8.29 -15.43 -13.89
C LEU A 36 9.16 -15.30 -12.64
N THR A 37 9.95 -14.23 -12.54
CA THR A 37 10.79 -13.95 -11.36
C THR A 37 9.93 -13.73 -10.12
N ALA A 38 8.84 -12.96 -10.23
CA ALA A 38 7.93 -12.73 -9.13
C ALA A 38 7.21 -14.00 -8.68
N TYR A 39 6.80 -14.86 -9.63
CA TYR A 39 6.15 -16.13 -9.32
C TYR A 39 7.11 -17.08 -8.62
N ALA A 40 8.34 -17.22 -9.12
CA ALA A 40 9.36 -18.04 -8.49
C ALA A 40 9.64 -17.57 -7.05
N ALA A 41 9.82 -16.26 -6.85
CA ALA A 41 10.06 -15.68 -5.54
C ALA A 41 8.86 -15.86 -4.57
N GLU A 42 7.64 -15.57 -5.01
CA GLU A 42 6.44 -15.67 -4.18
C GLU A 42 6.16 -17.13 -3.77
N LEU A 43 6.36 -18.09 -4.68
CA LEU A 43 6.22 -19.52 -4.39
C LEU A 43 7.30 -20.01 -3.42
N LEU A 44 8.57 -19.62 -3.64
CA LEU A 44 9.68 -20.02 -2.78
C LEU A 44 9.49 -19.48 -1.36
N LEU A 45 9.20 -18.18 -1.22
CA LEU A 45 9.02 -17.56 0.09
C LEU A 45 7.83 -18.14 0.85
N GLU A 46 6.74 -18.46 0.15
CA GLU A 46 5.60 -19.13 0.76
C GLU A 46 5.91 -20.58 1.13
N ALA A 47 6.66 -21.33 0.32
CA ALA A 47 7.06 -22.68 0.65
C ALA A 47 7.97 -22.72 1.89
N VAL A 48 8.91 -21.78 2.00
CA VAL A 48 9.78 -21.63 3.17
C VAL A 48 8.96 -21.21 4.40
N GLY A 49 8.12 -20.19 4.27
CA GLY A 49 7.28 -19.70 5.36
C GLY A 49 6.27 -20.74 5.85
N ALA A 50 5.65 -21.50 4.96
CA ALA A 50 4.71 -22.57 5.29
C ALA A 50 5.40 -23.72 6.04
N ARG A 51 6.60 -24.12 5.60
CA ARG A 51 7.41 -25.14 6.30
C ARG A 51 7.83 -24.67 7.69
N GLY A 52 8.29 -23.42 7.83
CA GLY A 52 8.68 -22.86 9.13
C GLY A 52 7.52 -22.75 10.12
N GLU A 53 6.31 -22.49 9.62
CA GLU A 53 5.09 -22.38 10.44
C GLU A 53 4.35 -23.73 10.62
N GLY A 54 4.86 -24.83 10.06
CA GLY A 54 4.21 -26.15 10.13
C GLY A 54 2.83 -26.21 9.47
N ARG A 55 2.55 -25.33 8.50
CA ARG A 55 1.26 -25.23 7.80
C ARG A 55 1.38 -25.65 6.33
N ALA A 56 0.25 -26.00 5.73
CA ALA A 56 0.20 -26.18 4.29
C ALA A 56 0.46 -24.84 3.55
N PRO A 57 1.16 -24.85 2.41
CA PRO A 57 1.29 -23.67 1.56
C PRO A 57 -0.08 -23.17 1.09
N ARG A 58 -0.28 -21.85 1.01
CA ARG A 58 -1.53 -21.19 0.61
C ARG A 58 -1.93 -21.49 -0.83
N TYR A 59 -0.95 -21.79 -1.68
CA TYR A 59 -1.20 -22.21 -3.06
C TYR A 59 -1.61 -23.69 -3.18
N ALA A 60 -1.56 -24.47 -2.09
CA ALA A 60 -2.01 -25.86 -2.09
C ALA A 60 -3.54 -25.97 -2.21
N GLY A 61 -4.03 -27.11 -2.66
CA GLY A 61 -5.48 -27.36 -2.82
C GLY A 61 -6.05 -27.04 -4.20
N GLY A 62 -5.20 -26.94 -5.23
CA GLY A 62 -5.59 -26.95 -6.65
C GLY A 62 -5.15 -25.72 -7.45
N VAL A 63 -5.33 -25.81 -8.77
CA VAL A 63 -4.90 -24.77 -9.74
C VAL A 63 -5.53 -23.41 -9.45
N ARG A 64 -6.79 -23.39 -9.01
CA ARG A 64 -7.49 -22.15 -8.67
C ARG A 64 -6.81 -21.41 -7.51
N ASN A 65 -6.41 -22.12 -6.45
CA ASN A 65 -5.74 -21.52 -5.29
C ASN A 65 -4.36 -20.98 -5.68
N LEU A 66 -3.63 -21.73 -6.53
CA LEU A 66 -2.35 -21.29 -7.08
C LEU A 66 -2.50 -19.99 -7.86
N VAL A 67 -3.45 -19.90 -8.80
CA VAL A 67 -3.66 -18.69 -9.60
C VAL A 67 -4.09 -17.51 -8.71
N GLU A 68 -5.02 -17.73 -7.79
CA GLU A 68 -5.47 -16.68 -6.85
C GLU A 68 -4.35 -16.19 -5.93
N PHE A 69 -3.44 -17.08 -5.55
CA PHE A 69 -2.25 -16.76 -4.77
C PHE A 69 -1.23 -15.92 -5.55
N LEU A 70 -1.09 -16.16 -6.87
CA LEU A 70 -0.12 -15.48 -7.72
C LEU A 70 -0.56 -14.08 -8.19
N PHE A 71 -1.85 -13.74 -8.15
CA PHE A 71 -2.32 -12.42 -8.62
C PHE A 71 -1.58 -11.21 -8.02
N PRO A 72 -1.34 -11.11 -6.70
CA PRO A 72 -0.60 -9.96 -6.15
C PRO A 72 0.83 -9.85 -6.69
N ALA A 73 1.51 -11.00 -6.87
CA ALA A 73 2.87 -11.03 -7.40
C ALA A 73 2.89 -10.62 -8.88
N HIS A 74 1.92 -11.10 -9.67
CA HIS A 74 1.72 -10.71 -11.07
C HIS A 74 1.57 -9.20 -11.24
N ILE A 75 0.66 -8.62 -10.45
CA ILE A 75 0.39 -7.18 -10.43
C ILE A 75 1.66 -6.40 -10.08
N THR A 76 2.37 -6.83 -9.04
CA THR A 76 3.60 -6.18 -8.58
C THR A 76 4.68 -6.21 -9.66
N ALA A 77 4.88 -7.36 -10.29
CA ALA A 77 5.89 -7.54 -11.34
C ALA A 77 5.64 -6.64 -12.56
N LEU A 78 4.40 -6.64 -13.06
CA LEU A 78 4.02 -5.80 -14.20
C LEU A 78 4.11 -4.31 -13.86
N ALA A 79 3.73 -3.91 -12.65
CA ALA A 79 3.87 -2.52 -12.22
C ALA A 79 5.34 -2.09 -12.14
N VAL A 80 6.21 -2.92 -11.56
CA VAL A 80 7.66 -2.62 -11.46
C VAL A 80 8.30 -2.52 -12.84
N ASN A 81 8.00 -3.47 -13.74
CA ASN A 81 8.50 -3.46 -15.11
C ASN A 81 8.04 -2.21 -15.88
N MET A 82 6.75 -1.90 -15.82
CA MET A 82 6.15 -0.78 -16.54
C MET A 82 6.62 0.58 -16.04
N LEU A 83 6.99 0.71 -14.77
CA LEU A 83 7.29 2.00 -14.15
C LEU A 83 8.79 2.27 -13.98
N LEU A 84 9.65 1.25 -14.01
CA LEU A 84 11.10 1.46 -14.04
C LEU A 84 11.58 1.52 -15.47
N TYR A 85 12.49 2.44 -15.74
CA TYR A 85 13.24 2.50 -16.99
C TYR A 85 14.70 2.17 -16.70
N THR A 86 15.08 0.91 -16.92
CA THR A 86 16.43 0.39 -16.62
C THR A 86 17.36 0.32 -17.84
N ASN A 87 17.06 1.06 -18.91
CA ASN A 87 17.78 1.00 -20.19
C ASN A 87 17.86 -0.46 -20.71
N ASP A 88 19.07 -1.02 -20.89
CA ASP A 88 19.28 -2.41 -21.31
C ASP A 88 19.53 -3.39 -20.16
N ARG A 89 19.40 -2.95 -18.90
CA ARG A 89 19.82 -3.73 -17.72
C ARG A 89 18.67 -4.51 -17.10
N VAL A 90 18.21 -5.56 -17.78
CA VAL A 90 17.09 -6.42 -17.32
C VAL A 90 17.29 -6.94 -15.89
N LEU A 91 18.53 -7.28 -15.50
CA LEU A 91 18.84 -7.79 -14.16
C LEU A 91 18.48 -6.78 -13.05
N VAL A 92 18.58 -5.48 -13.32
CA VAL A 92 18.23 -4.43 -12.35
C VAL A 92 16.71 -4.37 -12.18
N MET A 93 15.94 -4.52 -13.26
CA MET A 93 14.49 -4.64 -13.20
C MET A 93 14.08 -5.89 -12.40
N LEU A 94 14.69 -7.05 -12.69
CA LEU A 94 14.43 -8.30 -11.96
C LEU A 94 14.80 -8.19 -10.48
N PHE A 95 15.89 -7.50 -10.16
CA PHE A 95 16.26 -7.18 -8.78
C PHE A 95 15.17 -6.35 -8.09
N GLY A 96 14.65 -5.30 -8.74
CA GLY A 96 13.53 -4.51 -8.23
C GLY A 96 12.29 -5.35 -7.93
N VAL A 97 11.95 -6.29 -8.82
CA VAL A 97 10.86 -7.25 -8.62
C VAL A 97 11.13 -8.15 -7.41
N LEU A 98 12.33 -8.71 -7.29
CA LEU A 98 12.70 -9.56 -6.15
C LEU A 98 12.63 -8.79 -4.83
N VAL A 99 13.09 -7.54 -4.79
CA VAL A 99 13.01 -6.68 -3.61
C VAL A 99 11.55 -6.36 -3.26
N ALA A 100 10.71 -6.05 -4.27
CA ALA A 100 9.29 -5.79 -4.08
C ALA A 100 8.57 -6.99 -3.43
N ILE A 101 8.77 -8.18 -4.00
CA ILE A 101 8.17 -9.42 -3.49
C ILE A 101 8.72 -9.75 -2.11
N SER A 102 10.04 -9.76 -1.93
CA SER A 102 10.67 -10.07 -0.64
C SER A 102 10.26 -9.10 0.46
N GLY A 103 10.13 -7.80 0.15
CA GLY A 103 9.69 -6.76 1.07
C GLY A 103 8.30 -7.05 1.65
N LYS A 104 7.37 -7.60 0.86
CA LYS A 104 6.04 -8.02 1.33
C LYS A 104 6.11 -9.15 2.38
N TRP A 105 7.12 -10.00 2.32
CA TRP A 105 7.33 -11.09 3.27
C TRP A 105 8.06 -10.64 4.53
N LEU A 106 9.08 -9.81 4.38
CA LEU A 106 9.94 -9.35 5.46
C LEU A 106 9.32 -8.19 6.26
N LEU A 107 8.72 -7.21 5.58
CA LEU A 107 8.28 -5.95 6.18
C LEU A 107 6.79 -6.02 6.55
N ARG A 108 6.50 -6.72 7.65
CA ARG A 108 5.15 -6.89 8.18
C ARG A 108 4.99 -6.19 9.53
N ALA A 109 3.83 -5.56 9.73
CA ALA A 109 3.44 -4.91 10.98
C ALA A 109 2.14 -5.53 11.52
N PRO A 110 1.98 -5.57 12.86
CA PRO A 110 0.76 -6.08 13.48
C PRO A 110 -0.40 -5.09 13.27
N VAL A 111 -1.40 -5.50 12.49
CA VAL A 111 -2.63 -4.74 12.25
C VAL A 111 -3.82 -5.57 12.69
N ASN A 112 -4.52 -5.13 13.73
CA ASN A 112 -5.70 -5.82 14.30
C ASN A 112 -5.42 -7.31 14.60
N GLY A 113 -4.27 -7.60 15.22
CA GLY A 113 -3.90 -8.96 15.63
C GLY A 113 -3.36 -9.86 14.50
N ARG A 114 -3.24 -9.36 13.26
CA ARG A 114 -2.61 -10.11 12.15
C ARG A 114 -1.44 -9.34 11.57
N LEU A 115 -0.35 -10.04 11.25
CA LEU A 115 0.77 -9.46 10.53
C LEU A 115 0.37 -9.16 9.09
N ARG A 116 0.52 -7.91 8.67
CA ARG A 116 0.27 -7.45 7.29
C ARG A 116 1.47 -6.67 6.79
N HIS A 117 1.77 -6.78 5.51
CA HIS A 117 2.77 -5.91 4.91
C HIS A 117 2.32 -4.46 5.03
N PHE A 118 3.25 -3.57 5.37
CA PHE A 118 2.97 -2.15 5.48
C PHE A 118 3.61 -1.33 4.36
N MET A 119 4.57 -1.92 3.65
CA MET A 119 5.18 -1.38 2.43
C MET A 119 4.38 -1.75 1.19
N ASN A 120 4.12 -0.75 0.32
CA ASN A 120 3.59 -1.01 -1.01
C ASN A 120 4.67 -1.78 -1.80
N PRO A 121 4.44 -3.03 -2.22
CA PRO A 121 5.48 -3.89 -2.78
C PRO A 121 6.15 -3.27 -4.00
N SER A 122 5.37 -2.86 -5.02
CA SER A 122 5.93 -2.30 -6.25
C SER A 122 6.65 -0.98 -5.97
N ASN A 123 6.04 -0.10 -5.18
CA ASN A 123 6.65 1.18 -4.82
C ASN A 123 7.96 1.01 -4.04
N PHE A 124 8.01 0.02 -3.13
CA PHE A 124 9.22 -0.29 -2.36
C PHE A 124 10.33 -0.82 -3.27
N GLY A 125 10.02 -1.76 -4.17
CA GLY A 125 11.00 -2.26 -5.15
C GLY A 125 11.57 -1.14 -6.03
N ILE A 126 10.70 -0.27 -6.54
CA ILE A 126 11.09 0.90 -7.36
C ILE A 126 11.98 1.85 -6.55
N ALA A 127 11.57 2.21 -5.33
CA ALA A 127 12.34 3.11 -4.48
C ALA A 127 13.74 2.56 -4.16
N ILE A 128 13.87 1.26 -3.88
CA ILE A 128 15.18 0.64 -3.62
C ILE A 128 16.05 0.62 -4.88
N VAL A 129 15.49 0.33 -6.05
CA VAL A 129 16.24 0.39 -7.32
C VAL A 129 16.76 1.82 -7.56
N LEU A 130 15.91 2.83 -7.43
CA LEU A 130 16.31 4.23 -7.63
C LEU A 130 17.35 4.70 -6.61
N LEU A 131 17.32 4.15 -5.39
CA LEU A 131 18.29 4.47 -4.35
C LEU A 131 19.67 3.84 -4.62
N LEU A 132 19.69 2.58 -5.07
CA LEU A 132 20.94 1.82 -5.27
C LEU A 132 21.56 2.04 -6.66
N PHE A 133 20.74 2.37 -7.65
CA PHE A 133 21.15 2.55 -9.04
C PHE A 133 20.74 3.94 -9.52
N PRO A 134 21.51 5.00 -9.18
CA PRO A 134 21.13 6.39 -9.48
C PRO A 134 21.06 6.73 -10.98
N TRP A 135 21.58 5.86 -11.85
CA TRP A 135 21.45 5.97 -13.32
C TRP A 135 20.15 5.37 -13.87
N VAL A 136 19.34 4.72 -13.03
CA VAL A 136 18.00 4.23 -13.38
C VAL A 136 17.00 5.35 -13.20
N SER A 137 16.06 5.45 -14.14
CA SER A 137 14.97 6.41 -14.09
C SER A 137 13.62 5.71 -13.98
N ILE A 138 12.58 6.52 -13.79
CA ILE A 138 11.20 6.08 -13.93
C ILE A 138 10.80 6.20 -15.40
N ALA A 139 9.91 5.29 -15.84
CA ALA A 139 9.26 5.36 -17.14
C ALA A 139 8.69 6.78 -17.37
N PRO A 140 9.17 7.49 -18.41
CA PRO A 140 8.76 8.86 -18.63
C PRO A 140 7.28 8.94 -19.05
N PRO A 141 6.55 10.03 -18.77
CA PRO A 141 5.12 10.11 -19.05
C PRO A 141 4.73 9.87 -20.51
N TYR A 142 5.60 10.26 -21.46
CA TYR A 142 5.38 10.06 -22.90
C TYR A 142 5.34 8.58 -23.29
N HIS A 143 5.95 7.69 -22.50
CA HIS A 143 5.99 6.24 -22.74
C HIS A 143 4.60 5.60 -22.84
N PHE A 144 3.58 6.27 -22.28
CA PHE A 144 2.18 5.84 -22.33
C PHE A 144 1.38 6.42 -23.50
N THR A 145 1.97 7.30 -24.30
CA THR A 145 1.31 8.04 -25.38
C THR A 145 2.17 8.21 -26.63
N GLU A 146 3.36 7.60 -26.71
CA GLU A 146 4.37 7.84 -27.77
C GLU A 146 3.82 7.65 -29.19
N ASN A 147 3.09 6.56 -29.41
CA ASN A 147 2.49 6.24 -30.71
C ASN A 147 1.11 6.87 -30.93
N LEU A 148 0.62 7.62 -29.94
CA LEU A 148 -0.65 8.30 -30.01
C LEU A 148 -0.39 9.78 -30.33
N SER A 149 -1.33 10.42 -31.01
CA SER A 149 -1.26 11.86 -31.23
C SER A 149 -2.65 12.48 -31.23
N GLY A 150 -2.72 13.74 -30.79
CA GLY A 150 -3.94 14.54 -30.82
C GLY A 150 -4.98 14.09 -29.77
N PRO A 151 -6.27 13.96 -30.12
CA PRO A 151 -7.32 13.63 -29.14
C PRO A 151 -7.14 12.26 -28.46
N ALA A 152 -6.40 11.33 -29.08
CA ALA A 152 -6.19 9.98 -28.55
C ALA A 152 -5.34 9.96 -27.26
N ASP A 153 -4.38 10.88 -27.14
CA ASP A 153 -3.49 11.01 -25.95
C ASP A 153 -4.32 11.37 -24.72
N TRP A 154 -5.23 12.31 -24.89
CA TRP A 154 -6.15 12.73 -23.84
C TRP A 154 -7.18 11.65 -23.52
N ALA A 155 -7.62 10.89 -24.52
CA ALA A 155 -8.56 9.80 -24.32
C ALA A 155 -7.98 8.70 -23.41
N ILE A 156 -6.72 8.31 -23.59
CA ILE A 156 -6.13 7.26 -22.74
C ILE A 156 -5.95 7.73 -21.29
N VAL A 157 -5.49 8.96 -21.08
CA VAL A 157 -5.37 9.54 -19.73
C VAL A 157 -6.75 9.63 -19.07
N ALA A 158 -7.78 10.04 -19.81
CA ALA A 158 -9.15 10.08 -19.32
C ALA A 158 -9.69 8.69 -18.96
N VAL A 159 -9.44 7.67 -19.80
CA VAL A 159 -9.83 6.28 -19.52
C VAL A 159 -9.16 5.76 -18.26
N ILE A 160 -7.84 5.95 -18.11
CA ILE A 160 -7.09 5.55 -16.91
C ILE A 160 -7.64 6.27 -15.67
N LEU A 161 -7.89 7.57 -15.77
CA LEU A 161 -8.43 8.38 -14.68
C LEU A 161 -9.83 7.90 -14.26
N VAL A 162 -10.74 7.71 -15.20
CA VAL A 162 -12.12 7.29 -14.93
C VAL A 162 -12.16 5.88 -14.35
N LEU A 163 -11.44 4.92 -14.96
CA LEU A 163 -11.39 3.55 -14.46
C LEU A 163 -10.76 3.48 -13.06
N GLY A 164 -9.68 4.24 -12.85
CA GLY A 164 -8.99 4.33 -11.57
C GLY A 164 -9.87 4.95 -10.49
N THR A 165 -10.53 6.06 -10.81
CA THR A 165 -11.43 6.75 -9.88
C THR A 165 -12.63 5.88 -9.54
N MET A 166 -13.24 5.21 -10.53
CA MET A 166 -14.35 4.28 -10.31
C MET A 166 -13.94 3.10 -9.41
N LEU A 167 -12.74 2.55 -9.63
CA LEU A 167 -12.18 1.50 -8.78
C LEU A 167 -12.02 2.00 -7.34
N ASN A 168 -11.49 3.22 -7.16
CA ASN A 168 -11.27 3.79 -5.84
C ASN A 168 -12.55 4.21 -5.11
N ALA A 169 -13.57 4.64 -5.86
CA ALA A 169 -14.87 5.00 -5.31
C ALA A 169 -15.66 3.77 -4.88
N LYS A 170 -15.72 2.73 -5.74
CA LYS A 170 -16.65 1.60 -5.55
C LYS A 170 -16.01 0.38 -4.90
N LEU A 171 -14.75 0.05 -5.23
CA LEU A 171 -14.11 -1.19 -4.83
C LEU A 171 -13.18 -1.01 -3.63
N THR A 172 -12.21 -0.10 -3.70
CA THR A 172 -11.18 0.05 -2.63
C THR A 172 -11.56 1.10 -1.58
N ARG A 173 -12.53 1.98 -1.86
CA ARG A 173 -13.01 3.05 -0.98
C ARG A 173 -11.88 3.95 -0.48
N ARG A 174 -11.02 4.38 -1.41
CA ARG A 174 -9.82 5.20 -1.16
C ARG A 174 -9.95 6.67 -1.57
N MET A 175 -11.17 7.15 -1.78
CA MET A 175 -11.42 8.53 -2.20
C MET A 175 -10.91 9.58 -1.19
N TRP A 176 -10.98 9.30 0.11
CA TRP A 176 -10.45 10.21 1.13
C TRP A 176 -8.92 10.31 1.10
N LEU A 177 -8.24 9.22 0.72
CA LEU A 177 -6.80 9.22 0.51
C LEU A 177 -6.43 10.05 -0.71
N ILE A 178 -7.14 9.87 -1.82
CA ILE A 178 -6.95 10.67 -3.04
C ILE A 178 -7.21 12.16 -2.74
N ALA A 179 -8.27 12.47 -2.00
CA ALA A 179 -8.59 13.84 -1.61
C ALA A 179 -7.47 14.47 -0.77
N GLY A 180 -6.94 13.75 0.23
CA GLY A 180 -5.81 14.22 1.04
C GLY A 180 -4.54 14.41 0.22
N TRP A 181 -4.23 13.46 -0.66
CA TRP A 181 -3.10 13.55 -1.59
C TRP A 181 -3.20 14.78 -2.48
N LEU A 182 -4.30 14.94 -3.22
CA LEU A 182 -4.46 16.03 -4.20
C LEU A 182 -4.56 17.41 -3.53
N SER A 183 -5.35 17.54 -2.46
CA SER A 183 -5.53 18.83 -1.78
C SER A 183 -4.22 19.33 -1.18
N ILE A 184 -3.50 18.48 -0.45
CA ILE A 184 -2.21 18.85 0.14
C ILE A 184 -1.14 19.01 -0.94
N PHE A 185 -1.18 18.25 -2.04
CA PHE A 185 -0.28 18.44 -3.18
C PHE A 185 -0.40 19.84 -3.78
N VAL A 186 -1.62 20.35 -3.96
CA VAL A 186 -1.87 21.70 -4.47
C VAL A 186 -1.35 22.73 -3.47
N VAL A 187 -1.74 22.61 -2.19
CA VAL A 187 -1.32 23.55 -1.14
C VAL A 187 0.20 23.60 -1.00
N GLN A 188 0.88 22.44 -0.91
CA GLN A 188 2.33 22.41 -0.80
C GLN A 188 3.01 22.95 -2.06
N SER A 189 2.45 22.73 -3.25
CA SER A 189 3.02 23.27 -4.50
C SER A 189 2.99 24.79 -4.53
N VAL A 190 1.89 25.39 -4.05
CA VAL A 190 1.75 26.84 -3.92
C VAL A 190 2.73 27.37 -2.88
N VAL A 191 2.73 26.79 -1.67
CA VAL A 191 3.65 27.22 -0.59
C VAL A 191 5.10 27.11 -1.03
N ARG A 192 5.49 26.00 -1.65
CA ARG A 192 6.84 25.78 -2.16
C ARG A 192 7.20 26.73 -3.31
N GLY A 193 6.26 27.02 -4.19
CA GLY A 193 6.45 28.01 -5.25
C GLY A 193 6.72 29.40 -4.70
N LEU A 194 6.00 29.81 -3.66
CA LEU A 194 6.18 31.11 -3.00
C LEU A 194 7.48 31.18 -2.18
N VAL A 195 7.88 30.09 -1.51
CA VAL A 195 9.05 30.06 -0.61
C VAL A 195 10.36 29.85 -1.37
N LEU A 196 10.36 28.98 -2.39
CA LEU A 196 11.57 28.60 -3.15
C LEU A 196 11.65 29.30 -4.51
N ASP A 197 10.75 30.25 -4.80
CA ASP A 197 10.65 30.97 -6.08
C ASP A 197 10.61 30.03 -7.30
N THR A 198 9.81 28.96 -7.19
CA THR A 198 9.63 27.96 -8.25
C THR A 198 8.30 28.14 -8.96
N SER A 199 8.23 27.76 -10.24
CA SER A 199 6.99 27.89 -11.02
C SER A 199 5.86 27.02 -10.46
N ILE A 200 4.86 27.67 -9.84
CA ILE A 200 3.65 27.03 -9.31
C ILE A 200 2.90 26.33 -10.45
N VAL A 201 2.81 26.97 -11.62
CA VAL A 201 2.11 26.40 -12.78
C VAL A 201 2.79 25.12 -13.25
N ALA A 202 4.12 25.09 -13.33
CA ALA A 202 4.86 23.88 -13.69
C ALA A 202 4.66 22.76 -12.67
N ALA A 203 4.65 23.09 -11.36
CA ALA A 203 4.38 22.12 -10.31
C ALA A 203 2.97 21.52 -10.43
N LEU A 204 1.95 22.33 -10.66
CA LEU A 204 0.56 21.88 -10.84
C LEU A 204 0.34 21.15 -12.17
N ALA A 205 1.05 21.52 -13.23
CA ALA A 205 0.99 20.84 -14.51
C ALA A 205 1.41 19.36 -14.42
N THR A 206 2.22 18.99 -13.43
CA THR A 206 2.54 17.56 -13.20
C THR A 206 1.31 16.71 -12.92
N MET A 207 0.23 17.29 -12.38
CA MET A 207 -1.02 16.58 -12.08
C MET A 207 -1.74 16.08 -13.33
N THR A 208 -1.49 16.69 -14.50
CA THR A 208 -2.08 16.27 -15.77
C THR A 208 -1.28 15.14 -16.43
N GLY A 209 -0.09 14.82 -15.92
CA GLY A 209 0.77 13.78 -16.48
C GLY A 209 0.26 12.37 -16.19
N THR A 210 0.39 11.47 -17.17
CA THR A 210 -0.04 10.06 -17.07
C THR A 210 0.55 9.35 -15.85
N ALA A 211 1.84 9.59 -15.57
CA ALA A 211 2.52 9.02 -14.40
C ALA A 211 1.88 9.46 -13.07
N PHE A 212 1.47 10.72 -12.95
CA PHE A 212 0.79 11.24 -11.76
C PHE A 212 -0.60 10.63 -11.60
N VAL A 213 -1.35 10.50 -12.70
CA VAL A 213 -2.69 9.86 -12.71
C VAL A 213 -2.60 8.38 -12.32
N LEU A 214 -1.64 7.66 -12.90
CA LEU A 214 -1.38 6.26 -12.58
C LEU A 214 -0.99 6.09 -11.11
N PHE A 215 -0.04 6.90 -10.63
CA PHE A 215 0.37 6.89 -9.23
C PHE A 215 -0.81 7.15 -8.29
N THR A 216 -1.59 8.19 -8.57
CA THR A 216 -2.75 8.62 -7.76
C THR A 216 -3.84 7.55 -7.68
N ASN A 217 -4.11 6.86 -8.79
CA ASN A 217 -5.25 5.93 -8.86
C ASN A 217 -4.89 4.48 -8.60
N TYR A 218 -3.65 4.07 -8.88
CA TYR A 218 -3.26 2.66 -8.94
C TYR A 218 -2.11 2.30 -8.00
N MET A 219 -1.39 3.28 -7.43
CA MET A 219 -0.25 3.01 -6.55
C MET A 219 -0.49 3.49 -5.11
N ILE A 220 -0.73 4.78 -4.91
CA ILE A 220 -0.90 5.35 -3.57
C ILE A 220 -2.14 4.77 -2.84
N THR A 221 -3.12 4.29 -3.59
CA THR A 221 -4.39 3.73 -3.10
C THR A 221 -4.34 2.24 -2.79
N ASP A 222 -3.17 1.61 -2.72
CA ASP A 222 -3.06 0.19 -2.39
C ASP A 222 -3.75 -0.13 -1.05
N PRO A 223 -4.82 -0.95 -1.05
CA PRO A 223 -5.57 -1.22 0.16
C PRO A 223 -4.79 -2.04 1.18
N GLY A 224 -3.73 -2.74 0.78
CA GLY A 224 -2.89 -3.53 1.67
C GLY A 224 -2.10 -2.67 2.67
N THR A 225 -1.72 -1.47 2.24
CA THR A 225 -0.71 -0.63 2.93
C THR A 225 -1.27 0.68 3.45
N THR A 226 -2.48 1.04 3.02
CA THR A 226 -3.16 2.27 3.41
C THR A 226 -4.16 2.09 4.56
N PRO A 227 -4.37 3.11 5.43
CA PRO A 227 -5.35 3.06 6.51
C PRO A 227 -6.80 2.84 6.03
N SER A 228 -7.67 2.27 6.86
CA SER A 228 -9.09 2.07 6.51
C SER A 228 -9.99 3.27 6.81
N ARG A 229 -9.76 3.98 7.93
CA ARG A 229 -10.62 5.10 8.38
C ARG A 229 -10.45 6.35 7.49
N PRO A 230 -11.53 7.08 7.16
CA PRO A 230 -11.48 8.28 6.29
C PRO A 230 -10.46 9.33 6.72
N ALA A 231 -10.46 9.74 7.98
CA ALA A 231 -9.51 10.75 8.49
C ALA A 231 -8.05 10.27 8.39
N ALA A 232 -7.80 8.99 8.69
CA ALA A 232 -6.47 8.40 8.57
C ALA A 232 -6.04 8.23 7.10
N GLN A 233 -6.98 7.99 6.19
CA GLN A 233 -6.73 7.97 4.75
C GLN A 233 -6.30 9.36 4.26
N PHE A 234 -7.03 10.41 4.65
CA PHE A 234 -6.69 11.79 4.32
C PHE A 234 -5.31 12.18 4.86
N ALA A 235 -5.05 11.87 6.13
CA ALA A 235 -3.75 12.12 6.76
C ALA A 235 -2.60 11.35 6.08
N PHE A 236 -2.85 10.11 5.65
CA PHE A 236 -1.87 9.32 4.91
C PHE A 236 -1.57 9.95 3.54
N GLY A 237 -2.60 10.24 2.74
CA GLY A 237 -2.43 10.88 1.42
C GLY A 237 -1.77 12.25 1.53
N GLY A 238 -2.21 13.06 2.49
CA GLY A 238 -1.62 14.36 2.79
C GLY A 238 -0.17 14.25 3.25
N GLY A 239 0.16 13.25 4.08
CA GLY A 239 1.53 12.97 4.48
C GLY A 239 2.44 12.64 3.30
N VAL A 240 1.96 11.85 2.33
CA VAL A 240 2.72 11.55 1.10
C VAL A 240 2.95 12.84 0.30
N ALA A 241 1.95 13.72 0.19
CA ALA A 241 2.09 15.01 -0.49
C ALA A 241 3.09 15.94 0.21
N LEU A 242 3.10 16.00 1.53
CA LEU A 242 4.08 16.79 2.29
C LEU A 242 5.51 16.26 2.09
N VAL A 243 5.72 14.96 2.24
CA VAL A 243 7.05 14.36 2.03
C VAL A 243 7.50 14.57 0.59
N TYR A 244 6.60 14.40 -0.38
CA TYR A 244 6.89 14.72 -1.79
C TYR A 244 7.33 16.17 -1.96
N GLY A 245 6.61 17.13 -1.36
CA GLY A 245 6.95 18.55 -1.41
C GLY A 245 8.33 18.85 -0.84
N VAL A 246 8.67 18.25 0.31
CA VAL A 246 9.99 18.37 0.94
C VAL A 246 11.09 17.79 0.04
N LEU A 247 10.89 16.57 -0.47
CA LEU A 247 11.87 15.91 -1.36
C LEU A 247 12.09 16.72 -2.63
N THR A 248 11.02 17.22 -3.25
CA THR A 248 11.12 18.02 -4.48
C THR A 248 11.75 19.39 -4.21
N GLY A 249 11.50 19.98 -3.04
CA GLY A 249 12.18 21.20 -2.59
C GLY A 249 13.68 20.99 -2.34
N ALA A 250 14.08 19.79 -1.91
CA ALA A 250 15.48 19.37 -1.79
C ALA A 250 16.07 18.85 -3.12
N SER A 251 15.40 19.09 -4.24
CA SER A 251 15.84 18.67 -5.59
C SER A 251 16.00 17.16 -5.77
N VAL A 252 15.33 16.34 -4.94
CA VAL A 252 15.31 14.88 -5.10
C VAL A 252 14.36 14.51 -6.23
N THR A 253 14.89 13.85 -7.27
CA THR A 253 14.10 13.32 -8.38
C THR A 253 13.25 12.13 -7.94
N TYR A 254 12.19 11.84 -8.70
CA TYR A 254 11.35 10.65 -8.48
C TYR A 254 10.65 10.61 -7.11
N GLY A 255 10.41 11.79 -6.52
CA GLY A 255 9.91 11.95 -5.15
C GLY A 255 8.61 11.22 -4.81
N LEU A 256 7.75 10.91 -5.79
CA LEU A 256 6.48 10.19 -5.55
C LEU A 256 6.71 8.81 -4.89
N PHE A 257 7.72 8.10 -5.37
CA PHE A 257 8.02 6.74 -4.93
C PHE A 257 8.72 6.75 -3.57
N PHE A 258 9.69 7.64 -3.40
CA PHE A 258 10.35 7.86 -2.12
C PHE A 258 9.38 8.35 -1.05
N ALA A 259 8.51 9.31 -1.36
CA ALA A 259 7.53 9.84 -0.42
C ALA A 259 6.59 8.75 0.09
N THR A 260 6.05 7.92 -0.81
CA THR A 260 5.19 6.80 -0.43
C THR A 260 5.92 5.77 0.40
N ALA A 261 7.17 5.43 0.05
CA ALA A 261 7.99 4.50 0.82
C ALA A 261 8.26 5.03 2.24
N ILE A 262 8.64 6.31 2.38
CA ILE A 262 8.89 6.96 3.66
C ILE A 262 7.63 6.98 4.53
N VAL A 263 6.48 7.38 3.98
CA VAL A 263 5.23 7.45 4.76
C VAL A 263 4.73 6.07 5.16
N CYS A 264 4.86 5.07 4.28
CA CYS A 264 4.62 3.68 4.64
C CYS A 264 5.54 3.24 5.79
N LEU A 265 6.81 3.68 5.81
CA LEU A 265 7.80 3.30 6.80
C LEU A 265 7.47 3.91 8.16
N VAL A 266 7.15 5.20 8.17
CA VAL A 266 6.66 5.93 9.35
C VAL A 266 5.40 5.26 9.90
N ARG A 267 4.45 4.89 9.04
CA ARG A 267 3.24 4.16 9.47
C ARG A 267 3.56 2.78 10.04
N GLY A 268 4.44 2.02 9.40
CA GLY A 268 4.83 0.67 9.84
C GLY A 268 5.52 0.69 11.19
N THR A 269 6.47 1.61 11.38
CA THR A 269 7.18 1.81 12.65
C THR A 269 6.23 2.29 13.75
N PHE A 270 5.30 3.20 13.46
CA PHE A 270 4.25 3.62 14.39
C PHE A 270 3.37 2.44 14.84
N LEU A 271 2.96 1.55 13.92
CA LEU A 271 2.18 0.36 14.27
C LEU A 271 2.95 -0.61 15.17
N TRP A 272 4.25 -0.77 14.95
CA TRP A 272 5.13 -1.55 15.82
C TRP A 272 5.28 -0.92 17.21
N SER A 273 5.47 0.40 17.28
CA SER A 273 5.53 1.14 18.55
C SER A 273 4.24 1.00 19.35
N LEU A 274 3.07 1.13 18.71
CA LEU A 274 1.77 0.90 19.34
C LEU A 274 1.58 -0.55 19.82
N HIS A 275 2.16 -1.52 19.11
CA HIS A 275 2.08 -2.91 19.52
C HIS A 275 2.95 -3.17 20.76
N ALA A 276 4.16 -2.61 20.81
CA ALA A 276 5.05 -2.71 21.96
C ALA A 276 4.41 -2.09 23.21
N SER A 277 3.87 -0.87 23.10
CA SER A 277 3.24 -0.19 24.25
C SER A 277 2.00 -0.92 24.78
N ARG A 278 1.15 -1.46 23.89
CA ARG A 278 -0.01 -2.28 24.30
C ARG A 278 0.40 -3.59 24.95
N ARG A 279 1.50 -4.20 24.51
CA ARG A 279 2.05 -5.42 25.11
C ARG A 279 2.56 -5.14 26.53
N GLU A 280 3.22 -4.01 26.73
CA GLU A 280 3.66 -3.56 28.05
C GLU A 280 2.49 -3.24 28.98
N GLN A 281 1.47 -2.53 28.51
CA GLN A 281 0.26 -2.24 29.29
C GLN A 281 -0.43 -3.52 29.76
N ARG A 282 -0.63 -4.50 28.86
CA ARG A 282 -1.21 -5.80 29.22
C ARG A 282 -0.38 -6.57 30.24
N ARG A 283 0.94 -6.48 30.14
CA ARG A 283 1.84 -7.10 31.14
C ARG A 283 1.67 -6.43 32.50
N ARG A 284 1.61 -5.10 32.54
CA ARG A 284 1.38 -4.34 33.79
C ARG A 284 0.02 -4.63 34.42
N GLU A 285 -1.03 -4.76 33.63
CA GLU A 285 -2.37 -5.13 34.10
C GLU A 285 -2.42 -6.56 34.67
N GLN A 286 -1.62 -7.48 34.13
CA GLN A 286 -1.49 -8.86 34.64
C GLN A 286 -0.63 -8.97 35.90
N ASP A 287 0.41 -8.13 36.00
CA ASP A 287 1.31 -8.08 37.16
C ASP A 287 0.72 -7.26 38.33
N GLN A 288 -0.42 -6.57 38.13
CA GLN A 288 -1.10 -5.85 39.20
C GLN A 288 -1.84 -6.87 40.10
N PRO A 289 -1.47 -7.02 41.38
CA PRO A 289 -2.12 -7.98 42.26
C PRO A 289 -3.60 -7.64 42.37
N VAL A 290 -4.46 -8.64 42.19
CA VAL A 290 -5.89 -8.54 42.47
C VAL A 290 -6.02 -8.06 43.91
N SER A 291 -6.45 -6.81 44.09
CA SER A 291 -6.71 -6.27 45.43
C SER A 291 -7.69 -7.23 46.10
N PRO A 292 -7.35 -7.83 47.26
CA PRO A 292 -8.25 -8.78 47.90
C PRO A 292 -9.57 -8.06 48.12
N ALA A 293 -10.65 -8.64 47.60
CA ALA A 293 -12.00 -8.18 47.87
C ALA A 293 -12.10 -7.96 49.38
N THR A 294 -12.38 -6.72 49.81
CA THR A 294 -12.58 -6.38 51.20
C THR A 294 -13.53 -7.43 51.79
N PRO A 295 -13.10 -8.25 52.77
CA PRO A 295 -14.01 -9.17 53.42
C PRO A 295 -15.15 -8.33 53.98
N GLY A 296 -16.36 -8.54 53.44
CA GLY A 296 -17.55 -7.91 53.98
C GLY A 296 -17.57 -8.15 55.48
N THR A 297 -17.66 -7.04 56.22
CA THR A 297 -17.78 -6.97 57.67
C THR A 297 -18.60 -8.14 58.22
N PRO A 298 -18.14 -8.87 59.25
CA PRO A 298 -18.98 -9.86 59.91
C PRO A 298 -20.25 -9.17 60.36
N ALA A 299 -21.39 -9.59 59.83
CA ALA A 299 -22.69 -9.15 60.29
C ALA A 299 -22.77 -9.43 61.79
N THR A 300 -22.75 -8.37 62.60
CA THR A 300 -23.08 -8.44 64.02
C THR A 300 -24.43 -9.10 64.15
N ALA A 301 -24.47 -10.23 64.85
CA ALA A 301 -25.69 -10.92 65.25
C ALA A 301 -26.57 -9.95 66.06
N GLY A 302 -27.58 -9.39 65.40
CA GLY A 302 -28.70 -8.73 66.07
C GLY A 302 -29.59 -9.79 66.73
N PRO A 303 -30.26 -9.45 67.84
CA PRO A 303 -31.06 -10.41 68.58
C PRO A 303 -32.26 -10.88 67.75
N VAL A 304 -32.56 -12.17 67.90
CA VAL A 304 -33.71 -12.85 67.32
C VAL A 304 -34.99 -12.13 67.74
N SER A 305 -35.69 -11.50 66.79
CA SER A 305 -37.08 -11.12 66.94
C SER A 305 -37.90 -11.88 65.91
N ALA A 306 -38.77 -12.77 66.41
CA ALA A 306 -39.81 -13.42 65.64
C ALA A 306 -40.80 -12.37 65.12
N ASP A 307 -41.14 -12.39 63.84
CA ASP A 307 -42.51 -12.09 63.40
C ASP A 307 -42.79 -12.58 61.97
N ASN A 308 -44.07 -12.83 61.74
CA ASN A 308 -44.73 -13.58 60.70
C ASN A 308 -44.69 -13.00 59.28
N GLY A 309 -44.71 -13.92 58.30
CA GLY A 309 -45.78 -13.95 57.29
C GLY A 309 -45.71 -13.00 56.09
N LYS A 310 -45.38 -13.57 54.91
CA LYS A 310 -46.15 -13.55 53.63
C LYS A 310 -45.24 -13.59 52.39
N ARG A 311 -45.46 -14.59 51.53
CA ARG A 311 -45.12 -14.58 50.08
C ARG A 311 -46.17 -13.71 49.34
N PRO A 312 -45.86 -13.04 48.20
CA PRO A 312 -45.96 -13.67 46.86
C PRO A 312 -44.93 -13.17 45.80
N VAL A 313 -44.40 -14.03 44.90
CA VAL A 313 -44.75 -14.33 43.47
C VAL A 313 -44.35 -13.22 42.44
N PRO A 314 -43.72 -13.57 41.29
CA PRO A 314 -43.08 -12.61 40.37
C PRO A 314 -43.97 -12.19 39.18
N ALA A 315 -43.58 -11.10 38.53
CA ALA A 315 -43.88 -10.78 37.13
C ALA A 315 -42.62 -10.19 36.48
#